data_AF-A0A4Q3KVD5-F1
#
_entry.id   AF-A0A4Q3KVD5-F1
#
_cell.length_a   1.000
_cell.length_b   1.000
_cell.length_c   1.000
_cell.angle_alpha   90.00
_cell.angle_beta   90.00
_cell.angle_gamma   90.00
#
_symmetry.space_group_name_H-M   'P 1'
#
loop_
_entity.id
_entity.type
_entity.pdbx_description
1 polymer ?
#
loop_
_entity_poly.entity_id
_entity_poly.type
_entity_poly.pdbx_seq_one_letter_code
_entity_poly.pdbx_strand_id
1 'polypeptide(L)'
;MNNSGLDNGLYPTLTAYLNALPQGLDSYPEVKTRADYTLLLRPRLKAALEVPTLGTLRPHLTADYKSGEWVPETVYAALCALAQDRVWPSEEAYHQGMSEVAAAMYQAPLYRAVMLLLSPSLIAMGAAHRWHTFHQGSDLKVTKQGKQSADLTLSFPDKVFSKPALRSLGAVFCAALTGAGATETRFRITLAKPGEAQFAINWGAAQ
;
A
#
# COMPACT_ATOMS: atom_id res chain seq x y z
N MET A 1 0.23 10.68 20.31
CA MET A 1 1.02 11.67 19.53
C MET A 1 0.16 12.89 19.26
N ASN A 2 0.62 14.11 19.52
CA ASN A 2 -0.16 15.33 19.21
C ASN A 2 0.29 15.85 17.84
N ASN A 3 -0.62 15.90 16.85
CA ASN A 3 -0.31 16.38 15.48
C ASN A 3 -0.20 17.92 15.38
N SER A 4 -0.17 18.59 16.53
CA SER A 4 -0.04 20.03 16.71
C SER A 4 1.31 20.52 16.18
N GLY A 5 1.38 20.78 14.88
CA GLY A 5 2.60 21.24 14.20
C GLY A 5 2.65 20.89 12.71
N LEU A 6 1.81 19.98 12.22
CA LEU A 6 1.73 19.69 10.79
C LEU A 6 1.01 20.82 10.06
N ASP A 7 1.57 21.29 8.94
CA ASP A 7 0.90 22.25 8.07
C ASP A 7 -0.24 21.55 7.30
N ASN A 8 -1.48 21.75 7.76
CA ASN A 8 -2.65 21.13 7.17
C ASN A 8 -2.92 21.55 5.71
N GLY A 9 -2.39 22.69 5.26
CA GLY A 9 -2.47 23.11 3.87
C GLY A 9 -1.51 22.32 2.97
N LEU A 10 -0.33 21.98 3.50
CA LEU A 10 0.68 21.20 2.78
C LEU A 10 0.47 19.69 2.87
N TYR A 11 -0.17 19.20 3.94
CA TYR A 11 -0.32 17.78 4.24
C TYR A 11 -1.77 17.39 4.57
N PRO A 12 -2.77 17.76 3.75
CA PRO A 12 -4.18 17.56 4.08
C PRO A 12 -4.53 16.08 4.27
N THR A 13 -3.98 15.18 3.45
CA THR A 13 -4.28 13.75 3.52
C THR A 13 -3.59 13.10 4.71
N LEU A 14 -2.32 13.45 4.95
CA LEU A 14 -1.57 12.93 6.08
C LEU A 14 -2.16 13.39 7.42
N THR A 15 -2.51 14.67 7.58
CA THR A 15 -3.20 15.18 8.78
C THR A 15 -4.49 14.41 9.01
N ALA A 16 -5.34 14.30 7.99
CA ALA A 16 -6.63 13.63 8.12
C ALA A 16 -6.47 12.17 8.55
N TYR A 17 -5.46 11.47 8.03
CA TYR A 17 -5.16 10.11 8.42
C TYR A 17 -4.68 10.02 9.89
N LEU A 18 -3.70 10.83 10.29
CA LEU A 18 -3.16 10.79 11.65
C LEU A 18 -4.20 11.15 12.70
N ASN A 19 -5.12 12.07 12.40
CA ASN A 19 -6.23 12.43 13.29
C ASN A 19 -7.28 11.32 13.42
N ALA A 20 -7.38 10.41 12.47
CA ALA A 20 -8.28 9.27 12.53
C ALA A 20 -7.73 8.11 13.38
N LEU A 21 -6.42 8.10 13.67
CA LEU A 21 -5.77 7.04 14.44
C LEU A 21 -5.93 7.26 15.95
N PRO A 22 -6.37 6.26 16.73
CA PRO A 22 -6.60 6.41 18.17
C PRO A 22 -5.37 6.88 18.97
N GLN A 23 -4.17 6.42 18.59
CA GLN A 23 -2.91 6.73 19.27
C GLN A 23 -1.86 7.31 18.30
N GLY A 24 -2.29 7.82 17.14
CA GLY A 24 -1.37 8.19 16.06
C GLY A 24 -0.67 6.97 15.46
N LEU A 25 0.59 7.10 15.02
CA LEU A 25 1.32 6.02 14.36
C LEU A 25 1.56 4.78 15.24
N ASP A 26 1.45 4.92 16.57
CA ASP A 26 1.60 3.80 17.50
C ASP A 26 0.32 2.94 17.62
N SER A 27 -0.74 3.28 16.89
CA SER A 27 -1.97 2.48 16.84
C SER A 27 -1.73 1.13 16.15
N TYR A 28 -2.36 0.07 16.68
CA TYR A 28 -2.35 -1.29 16.09
C TYR A 28 -0.94 -1.88 15.89
N PRO A 29 -0.11 -1.99 16.95
CA PRO A 29 1.28 -2.47 16.85
C PRO A 29 1.43 -3.89 16.29
N GLU A 30 0.37 -4.70 16.33
CA GLU A 30 0.28 -6.04 15.75
C GLU A 30 0.07 -6.06 14.23
N VAL A 31 -0.35 -4.94 13.64
CA VAL A 31 -0.60 -4.82 12.19
C VAL A 31 0.63 -4.28 11.49
N LYS A 32 1.22 -5.09 10.61
CA LYS A 32 2.53 -4.80 10.01
C LYS A 32 2.57 -5.14 8.53
N THR A 33 3.45 -4.46 7.81
CA THR A 33 3.83 -4.79 6.43
C THR A 33 5.34 -4.99 6.31
N ARG A 34 5.80 -5.56 5.19
CA ARG A 34 7.22 -5.66 4.90
C ARG A 34 7.84 -4.28 4.71
N ALA A 35 9.00 -4.08 5.33
CA ALA A 35 9.78 -2.84 5.23
C ALA A 35 10.11 -2.46 3.79
N ASP A 36 10.22 -3.44 2.89
CA ASP A 36 10.60 -3.26 1.49
C ASP A 36 9.72 -2.24 0.74
N TYR A 37 8.40 -2.22 1.00
CA TYR A 37 7.51 -1.20 0.43
C TYR A 37 7.91 0.21 0.89
N THR A 38 8.23 0.36 2.17
CA THR A 38 8.68 1.62 2.75
C THR A 38 10.05 2.03 2.19
N LEU A 39 10.99 1.09 2.09
CA LEU A 39 12.34 1.34 1.58
C LEU A 39 12.35 1.74 0.10
N LEU A 40 11.43 1.19 -0.71
CA LEU A 40 11.30 1.57 -2.13
C LEU A 40 10.54 2.89 -2.32
N LEU A 41 9.61 3.22 -1.42
CA LEU A 41 8.85 4.47 -1.48
C LEU A 41 9.66 5.68 -0.98
N ARG A 42 10.45 5.53 0.09
CA ARG A 42 11.20 6.63 0.74
C ARG A 42 12.08 7.44 -0.21
N PRO A 43 12.84 6.87 -1.16
CA PRO A 43 13.63 7.66 -2.11
C PRO A 43 12.78 8.62 -2.94
N ARG A 44 11.54 8.24 -3.30
CA ARG A 44 10.58 9.11 -4.00
C ARG A 44 10.08 10.25 -3.12
N LEU A 45 10.14 10.08 -1.79
CA LEU A 45 9.69 11.04 -0.78
C LEU A 45 10.82 11.86 -0.15
N LYS A 46 12.07 11.74 -0.61
CA LYS A 46 13.24 12.38 0.04
C LYS A 46 13.01 13.85 0.38
N ALA A 47 12.63 14.65 -0.62
CA ALA A 47 12.39 16.08 -0.41
C ALA A 47 11.26 16.35 0.59
N ALA A 48 10.20 15.53 0.59
CA ALA A 48 9.10 15.64 1.51
C ALA A 48 9.46 15.20 2.94
N LEU A 49 10.41 14.27 3.11
CA LEU A 49 10.87 13.77 4.41
C LEU A 49 11.90 14.68 5.08
N GLU A 50 12.56 15.54 4.32
CA GLU A 50 13.61 16.44 4.82
C GLU A 50 13.07 17.80 5.32
N VAL A 51 11.82 18.15 4.99
CA VAL A 51 11.19 19.41 5.41
C VAL A 51 11.02 19.49 6.95
N PRO A 52 11.34 20.64 7.57
CA PRO A 52 11.18 20.83 9.01
C PRO A 52 9.73 20.70 9.52
N THR A 53 8.75 20.99 8.66
CA THR A 53 7.31 20.98 8.96
C THR A 53 6.73 19.61 9.30
N LEU A 54 7.46 18.51 9.04
CA LEU A 54 7.08 17.18 9.55
C LEU A 54 7.29 17.04 11.06
N GLY A 55 8.12 17.89 11.67
CA GLY A 55 8.32 17.96 13.12
C GLY A 55 8.57 16.58 13.75
N THR A 56 7.75 16.24 14.74
CA THR A 56 7.86 15.02 15.55
C THR A 56 7.51 13.73 14.78
N LEU A 57 6.88 13.81 13.60
CA LEU A 57 6.59 12.62 12.79
C LEU A 57 7.81 12.09 12.05
N ARG A 58 8.76 12.97 11.71
CA ARG A 58 9.91 12.62 10.85
C ARG A 58 10.68 11.39 11.36
N PRO A 59 11.04 11.27 12.65
CA PRO A 59 11.74 10.08 13.15
C PRO A 59 10.98 8.77 12.90
N HIS A 60 9.65 8.76 13.03
CA HIS A 60 8.85 7.56 12.76
C HIS A 60 8.84 7.19 11.27
N LEU A 61 8.72 8.19 10.39
CA LEU A 61 8.66 7.99 8.94
C LEU A 61 10.03 7.63 8.35
N THR A 62 11.12 8.02 9.02
CA THR A 62 12.51 7.82 8.57
C THR A 62 13.30 6.80 9.40
N ALA A 63 12.64 6.09 10.33
CA ALA A 63 13.26 5.05 11.14
C ALA A 63 14.05 4.05 10.28
N ASP A 64 15.24 3.65 10.75
CA ASP A 64 16.20 2.83 9.99
C ASP A 64 15.80 1.36 9.93
N TYR A 65 14.79 1.06 9.11
CA TYR A 65 14.35 -0.30 8.80
C TYR A 65 15.25 -0.95 7.75
N LYS A 66 15.39 -2.28 7.82
CA LYS A 66 16.13 -3.09 6.85
C LYS A 66 15.19 -3.95 6.01
N SER A 67 15.64 -4.34 4.82
CA SER A 67 14.89 -5.26 3.96
C SER A 67 14.59 -6.57 4.69
N GLY A 68 13.37 -7.10 4.52
CA GLY A 68 12.90 -8.29 5.22
C GLY A 68 12.33 -8.04 6.62
N GLU A 69 12.57 -6.88 7.23
CA GLU A 69 11.96 -6.52 8.51
C GLU A 69 10.46 -6.20 8.37
N TRP A 70 9.78 -6.19 9.51
CA TRP A 70 8.39 -5.78 9.62
C TRP A 70 8.31 -4.33 10.12
N VAL A 71 7.45 -3.54 9.50
CA VAL A 71 7.17 -2.16 9.90
C VAL A 71 5.69 -2.01 10.26
N PRO A 72 5.32 -1.12 11.20
CA PRO A 72 3.91 -0.84 11.46
C PRO A 72 3.20 -0.41 10.18
N GLU A 73 2.03 -1.00 9.91
CA GLU A 73 1.23 -0.67 8.73
C GLU A 73 0.84 0.82 8.72
N THR A 74 0.65 1.41 9.90
CA THR A 74 0.38 2.84 10.08
C THR A 74 1.49 3.74 9.56
N VAL A 75 2.76 3.33 9.69
CA VAL A 75 3.91 4.07 9.15
C VAL A 75 3.89 4.04 7.63
N TYR A 76 3.66 2.87 7.03
CA TYR A 76 3.52 2.76 5.57
C TYR A 76 2.32 3.55 5.04
N ALA A 77 1.19 3.48 5.73
CA ALA A 77 -0.02 4.22 5.38
C ALA A 77 0.15 5.74 5.47
N ALA A 78 0.95 6.22 6.43
CA ALA A 78 1.33 7.63 6.52
C ALA A 78 2.28 8.06 5.39
N LEU A 79 3.24 7.22 5.00
CA LEU A 79 4.09 7.49 3.84
C LEU A 79 3.27 7.56 2.54
N CYS A 80 2.28 6.68 2.38
CA CYS A 80 1.33 6.74 1.27
C CYS A 80 0.54 8.06 1.25
N ALA A 81 0.08 8.52 2.41
CA ALA A 81 -0.61 9.81 2.52
C ALA A 81 0.33 10.99 2.18
N LEU A 82 1.57 10.97 2.67
CA LEU A 82 2.59 11.95 2.32
C LEU A 82 2.89 11.96 0.81
N ALA A 83 2.93 10.78 0.17
CA ALA A 83 3.15 10.65 -1.26
C ALA A 83 2.04 11.29 -2.09
N GLN A 84 0.78 11.11 -1.69
CA GLN A 84 -0.37 11.77 -2.31
C GLN A 84 -0.29 13.30 -2.17
N ASP A 85 0.09 13.80 -0.98
CA ASP A 85 0.13 15.24 -0.71
C ASP A 85 1.31 15.95 -1.43
N ARG A 86 2.45 15.26 -1.63
CA ARG A 86 3.72 15.91 -2.00
C ARG A 86 4.34 15.49 -3.32
N VAL A 87 4.03 14.29 -3.81
CA VAL A 87 4.72 13.71 -4.98
C VAL A 87 3.73 13.47 -6.12
N TRP A 88 2.59 12.85 -5.81
CA TRP A 88 1.62 12.44 -6.81
C TRP A 88 0.21 12.94 -6.46
N PRO A 89 -0.10 14.21 -6.78
CA PRO A 89 -1.34 14.86 -6.35
C PRO A 89 -2.59 14.37 -7.09
N SER A 90 -2.45 13.80 -8.30
CA SER A 90 -3.57 13.21 -9.03
C SER A 90 -3.67 11.70 -8.77
N GLU A 91 -4.88 11.15 -8.89
CA GLU A 91 -5.11 9.72 -8.72
C GLU A 91 -4.35 8.87 -9.74
N GLU A 92 -4.26 9.34 -10.99
CA GLU A 92 -3.51 8.68 -12.05
C GLU A 92 -2.01 8.67 -11.77
N ALA A 93 -1.42 9.83 -11.43
CA ALA A 93 0.00 9.92 -11.10
C ALA A 93 0.34 9.05 -9.87
N TYR A 94 -0.56 9.01 -8.88
CA TYR A 94 -0.38 8.19 -7.69
C TYR A 94 -0.40 6.71 -8.02
N HIS A 95 -1.38 6.27 -8.82
CA HIS A 95 -1.48 4.89 -9.25
C HIS A 95 -0.24 4.45 -10.05
N GLN A 96 0.21 5.28 -11.00
CA GLN A 96 1.41 5.01 -11.79
C GLN A 96 2.65 4.92 -10.90
N GLY A 97 2.86 5.90 -10.01
CA GLY A 97 4.00 5.93 -9.09
C GLY A 97 4.05 4.72 -8.16
N MET A 98 2.91 4.32 -7.57
CA MET A 98 2.85 3.13 -6.72
C MET A 98 3.00 1.82 -7.50
N SER A 99 2.55 1.78 -8.76
CA SER A 99 2.78 0.63 -9.65
C SER A 99 4.27 0.45 -9.96
N GLU A 100 5.02 1.55 -10.17
CA GLU A 100 6.48 1.50 -10.34
C GLU A 100 7.21 1.00 -9.07
N VAL A 101 6.79 1.48 -7.90
CA VAL A 101 7.31 1.02 -6.61
C VAL A 101 7.07 -0.49 -6.44
N ALA A 102 5.86 -0.96 -6.73
CA ALA A 102 5.51 -2.37 -6.65
C ALA A 102 6.29 -3.23 -7.66
N ALA A 103 6.41 -2.77 -8.91
CA ALA A 103 7.17 -3.45 -9.94
C ALA A 103 8.65 -3.61 -9.54
N ALA A 104 9.26 -2.56 -8.98
CA ALA A 104 10.63 -2.64 -8.47
C ALA A 104 10.79 -3.69 -7.36
N MET A 105 9.81 -3.79 -6.46
CA MET A 105 9.78 -4.81 -5.42
C MET A 105 9.76 -6.23 -5.99
N TYR A 106 8.95 -6.46 -7.02
CA TYR A 106 8.83 -7.79 -7.65
C TYR A 106 10.04 -8.19 -8.48
N GLN A 107 10.88 -7.23 -8.89
CA GLN A 107 12.16 -7.53 -9.53
C GLN A 107 13.25 -7.91 -8.52
N ALA A 108 13.09 -7.61 -7.23
CA ALA A 108 14.08 -7.94 -6.20
C ALA A 108 14.22 -9.47 -6.05
N PRO A 109 15.43 -10.01 -5.89
CA PRO A 109 15.68 -11.46 -5.84
C PRO A 109 14.81 -12.22 -4.84
N LEU A 110 14.54 -11.60 -3.68
CA LEU A 110 13.73 -12.18 -2.61
C LEU A 110 12.27 -12.45 -3.03
N TYR A 111 11.69 -11.57 -3.86
CA TYR A 111 10.26 -11.60 -4.21
C TYR A 111 9.99 -12.12 -5.62
N ARG A 112 11.03 -12.18 -6.47
CA ARG A 112 10.95 -12.62 -7.86
C ARG A 112 10.30 -13.99 -8.01
N ALA A 113 10.72 -14.96 -7.17
CA ALA A 113 10.21 -16.33 -7.23
C ALA A 113 8.74 -16.44 -6.81
N VAL A 114 8.27 -15.54 -5.94
CA VAL A 114 6.89 -15.53 -5.43
C VAL A 114 5.91 -14.92 -6.45
N MET A 115 6.40 -14.03 -7.31
CA MET A 115 5.55 -13.18 -8.16
C MET A 115 5.63 -13.44 -9.67
N LEU A 116 6.74 -13.96 -10.22
CA LEU A 116 6.96 -13.96 -11.68
C LEU A 116 6.81 -15.33 -12.38
N LEU A 117 6.44 -16.39 -11.67
CA LEU A 117 6.38 -17.75 -12.23
C LEU A 117 4.95 -18.28 -12.45
N LEU A 118 3.94 -17.44 -12.26
CA LEU A 118 2.54 -17.83 -12.27
C LEU A 118 1.74 -17.02 -13.29
N SER A 119 0.74 -17.61 -13.91
CA SER A 119 -0.22 -16.87 -14.77
C SER A 119 -1.06 -15.89 -13.94
N PRO A 120 -1.70 -14.87 -14.55
CA PRO A 120 -2.47 -13.87 -13.80
C PRO A 120 -3.60 -14.49 -12.95
N SER A 121 -4.29 -15.52 -13.46
CA SER A 121 -5.32 -16.23 -12.71
C SER A 121 -4.76 -16.97 -11.48
N LEU A 122 -3.55 -17.54 -11.58
CA LEU A 122 -2.86 -18.17 -10.45
C LEU A 122 -2.33 -17.12 -9.44
N ILE A 123 -1.95 -15.94 -9.92
CA ILE A 123 -1.64 -14.80 -9.06
C ILE A 123 -2.87 -14.32 -8.28
N ALA A 124 -4.03 -14.22 -8.93
CA ALA A 124 -5.27 -13.89 -8.25
C ALA A 124 -5.69 -14.98 -7.25
N MET A 125 -5.64 -16.26 -7.65
CA MET A 125 -6.07 -17.39 -6.81
C MET A 125 -5.23 -17.54 -5.54
N GLY A 126 -3.92 -17.33 -5.63
CA GLY A 126 -3.00 -17.41 -4.48
C GLY A 126 -2.83 -16.09 -3.71
N ALA A 127 -3.61 -15.04 -4.00
CA ALA A 127 -3.43 -13.72 -3.40
C ALA A 127 -3.58 -13.76 -1.87
N ALA A 128 -4.59 -14.47 -1.36
CA ALA A 128 -4.81 -14.66 0.08
C ALA A 128 -3.60 -15.32 0.77
N HIS A 129 -3.03 -16.36 0.16
CA HIS A 129 -1.87 -17.05 0.72
C HIS A 129 -0.63 -16.15 0.75
N ARG A 130 -0.37 -15.41 -0.34
CA ARG A 130 0.75 -14.46 -0.42
C ARG A 130 0.58 -13.27 0.52
N TRP A 131 -0.65 -12.87 0.83
CA TRP A 131 -0.92 -11.75 1.73
C TRP A 131 -0.13 -11.84 3.03
N HIS A 132 -0.15 -13.01 3.69
CA HIS A 132 0.54 -13.22 4.96
C HIS A 132 2.07 -13.28 4.84
N THR A 133 2.61 -13.38 3.62
CA THR A 133 4.06 -13.20 3.39
C THR A 133 4.45 -11.72 3.54
N PHE A 134 3.54 -10.82 3.19
CA PHE A 134 3.77 -9.37 3.14
C PHE A 134 3.12 -8.58 4.27
N HIS A 135 2.09 -9.12 4.92
CA HIS A 135 1.30 -8.43 5.94
C HIS A 135 1.02 -9.30 7.17
N GLN A 136 0.89 -8.66 8.34
CA GLN A 136 0.45 -9.24 9.62
C GLN A 136 -0.70 -8.42 10.19
N GLY A 137 -1.61 -9.07 10.93
CA GLY A 137 -2.75 -8.39 11.59
C GLY A 137 -3.89 -7.94 10.65
N SER A 138 -3.83 -8.30 9.37
CA SER A 138 -4.89 -8.10 8.38
C SER A 138 -5.05 -9.34 7.52
N ASP A 139 -6.22 -9.51 6.91
CA ASP A 139 -6.59 -10.72 6.17
C ASP A 139 -7.16 -10.38 4.80
N LEU A 140 -6.69 -11.07 3.75
CA LEU A 140 -7.17 -10.90 2.39
C LEU A 140 -7.83 -12.19 1.91
N LYS A 141 -9.04 -12.07 1.35
CA LYS A 141 -9.79 -13.18 0.77
C LYS A 141 -10.13 -12.90 -0.68
N VAL A 142 -10.06 -13.94 -1.52
CA VAL A 142 -10.64 -13.90 -2.86
C VAL A 142 -12.11 -14.30 -2.72
N THR A 143 -13.03 -13.38 -2.96
CA THR A 143 -14.48 -13.63 -2.81
C THR A 143 -15.14 -14.05 -4.11
N LYS A 144 -14.57 -13.65 -5.25
CA LYS A 144 -15.02 -14.08 -6.57
C LYS A 144 -13.83 -14.14 -7.52
N GLN A 145 -13.81 -15.14 -8.39
CA GLN A 145 -12.83 -15.21 -9.46
C GLN A 145 -13.48 -15.52 -10.80
N GLY A 146 -13.14 -14.70 -11.80
CA GLY A 146 -13.45 -14.91 -13.20
C GLY A 146 -12.19 -15.22 -14.01
N LYS A 147 -12.36 -15.37 -15.32
CA LYS A 147 -11.24 -15.61 -16.25
C LYS A 147 -10.24 -14.44 -16.28
N GLN A 148 -10.75 -13.22 -16.15
CA GLN A 148 -10.04 -11.95 -16.33
C GLN A 148 -10.40 -10.93 -15.24
N SER A 149 -10.91 -11.44 -14.11
CA SER A 149 -11.34 -10.62 -13.00
C SER A 149 -11.22 -11.35 -11.67
N ALA A 150 -11.05 -10.59 -10.61
CA ALA A 150 -11.08 -11.08 -9.24
C ALA A 150 -11.65 -10.02 -8.32
N ASP A 151 -12.54 -10.44 -7.42
CA ASP A 151 -12.99 -9.63 -6.30
C ASP A 151 -12.26 -10.09 -5.04
N LEU A 152 -11.64 -9.15 -4.34
CA LEU A 152 -10.90 -9.38 -3.11
C LEU A 152 -11.56 -8.61 -1.96
N THR A 153 -11.58 -9.20 -0.77
CA THR A 153 -11.98 -8.51 0.46
C THR A 153 -10.80 -8.50 1.42
N LEU A 154 -10.45 -7.29 1.88
CA LEU A 154 -9.41 -7.04 2.86
C LEU A 154 -10.07 -6.65 4.19
N SER A 155 -9.77 -7.37 5.26
CA SER A 155 -10.25 -7.12 6.62
C SER A 155 -9.11 -6.69 7.53
N PHE A 156 -9.35 -5.67 8.36
CA PHE A 156 -8.33 -5.00 9.18
C PHE A 156 -8.95 -4.24 10.37
N PRO A 157 -8.16 -3.91 11.42
CA PRO A 157 -8.61 -2.98 12.45
C PRO A 157 -8.97 -1.61 11.86
N ASP A 158 -10.07 -1.00 12.31
CA ASP A 158 -10.56 0.25 11.72
C ASP A 158 -9.46 1.33 11.66
N LYS A 159 -9.47 2.13 10.60
CA LYS A 159 -8.52 3.23 10.32
C LYS A 159 -7.05 2.84 10.18
N VAL A 160 -6.65 1.57 10.25
CA VAL A 160 -5.22 1.22 10.09
C VAL A 160 -4.69 1.63 8.72
N PHE A 161 -5.48 1.47 7.66
CA PHE A 161 -5.13 1.93 6.32
C PHE A 161 -5.65 3.34 6.03
N SER A 162 -4.77 4.20 5.51
CA SER A 162 -5.18 5.46 4.87
C SER A 162 -5.82 5.17 3.51
N LYS A 163 -6.65 6.09 2.99
CA LYS A 163 -7.22 5.95 1.64
C LYS A 163 -6.12 5.80 0.56
N PRO A 164 -5.01 6.57 0.58
CA PRO A 164 -3.88 6.34 -0.31
C PRO A 164 -3.20 4.98 -0.12
N ALA A 165 -3.14 4.45 1.10
CA ALA A 165 -2.59 3.11 1.34
C ALA A 165 -3.46 2.02 0.68
N LEU A 166 -4.79 2.09 0.80
CA LEU A 166 -5.68 1.17 0.08
C LEU A 166 -5.50 1.27 -1.43
N ARG A 167 -5.39 2.49 -1.98
CA ARG A 167 -5.10 2.70 -3.41
C ARG A 167 -3.75 2.13 -3.83
N SER A 168 -2.74 2.25 -2.96
CA SER A 168 -1.44 1.61 -3.17
C SER A 168 -1.59 0.10 -3.31
N LEU A 169 -2.32 -0.56 -2.42
CA LEU A 169 -2.56 -2.00 -2.51
C LEU A 169 -3.23 -2.40 -3.85
N GLY A 170 -4.19 -1.59 -4.32
CA GLY A 170 -4.78 -1.79 -5.66
C GLY A 170 -3.74 -1.72 -6.78
N ALA A 171 -2.83 -0.75 -6.72
CA ALA A 171 -1.70 -0.63 -7.64
C ALA A 171 -0.74 -1.83 -7.56
N VAL A 172 -0.45 -2.30 -6.34
CA VAL A 172 0.40 -3.47 -6.05
C VAL A 172 -0.20 -4.75 -6.64
N PHE A 173 -1.53 -4.93 -6.55
CA PHE A 173 -2.22 -6.06 -7.17
C PHE A 173 -2.19 -6.00 -8.69
N CYS A 174 -2.46 -4.83 -9.28
CA CYS A 174 -2.36 -4.64 -10.73
C CYS A 174 -0.94 -4.91 -11.23
N ALA A 175 0.09 -4.38 -10.56
CA ALA A 175 1.49 -4.61 -10.91
C ALA A 175 1.86 -6.11 -10.85
N ALA A 176 1.30 -6.87 -9.90
CA ALA A 176 1.53 -8.31 -9.81
C ALA A 176 0.92 -9.06 -11.00
N LEU A 177 -0.31 -8.69 -11.39
CA LEU A 177 -0.97 -9.25 -12.57
C LEU A 177 -0.21 -8.90 -13.86
N THR A 178 0.23 -7.64 -14.00
CA THR A 178 1.04 -7.21 -15.15
C THR A 178 2.37 -7.96 -15.21
N GLY A 179 3.03 -8.16 -14.07
CA GLY A 179 4.25 -8.97 -13.96
C GLY A 179 4.04 -10.44 -14.38
N ALA A 180 2.82 -10.95 -14.26
CA ALA A 180 2.39 -12.27 -14.72
C ALA A 180 1.89 -12.29 -16.18
N GLY A 181 2.00 -11.19 -16.92
CA GLY A 181 1.62 -11.09 -18.34
C GLY A 181 0.21 -10.60 -18.60
N ALA A 182 -0.49 -10.07 -17.58
CA ALA A 182 -1.77 -9.41 -17.80
C ALA A 182 -1.59 -8.03 -18.48
N THR A 183 -2.53 -7.67 -19.34
CA THR A 183 -2.59 -6.35 -19.98
C THR A 183 -3.74 -5.52 -19.39
N GLU A 184 -3.72 -4.19 -19.59
CA GLU A 184 -4.84 -3.29 -19.24
C GLU A 184 -5.42 -3.49 -17.83
N THR A 185 -4.57 -3.76 -16.85
CA THR A 185 -4.99 -4.04 -15.47
C THR A 185 -5.64 -2.82 -14.84
N ARG A 186 -6.81 -2.98 -14.25
CA ARG A 186 -7.55 -1.91 -13.56
C ARG A 186 -8.17 -2.45 -12.27
N PHE A 187 -8.38 -1.57 -11.32
CA PHE A 187 -9.09 -1.90 -10.08
C PHE A 187 -10.07 -0.80 -9.69
N ARG A 188 -11.08 -1.16 -8.91
CA ARG A 188 -11.88 -0.24 -8.09
C ARG A 188 -11.80 -0.66 -6.64
N ILE A 189 -11.85 0.31 -5.74
CA ILE A 189 -11.89 0.09 -4.29
C ILE A 189 -13.18 0.68 -3.75
N THR A 190 -13.82 -0.07 -2.85
CA THR A 190 -14.92 0.43 -2.04
C THR A 190 -14.66 0.08 -0.59
N LEU A 191 -14.83 1.04 0.32
CA LEU A 191 -14.84 0.77 1.75
C LEU A 191 -16.24 0.23 2.09
N ALA A 192 -16.35 -1.08 2.30
CA ALA A 192 -17.64 -1.71 2.53
C ALA A 192 -18.22 -1.35 3.90
N LYS A 193 -17.34 -1.28 4.91
CA LYS A 193 -17.62 -0.87 6.29
C LYS A 193 -16.31 -0.52 7.01
N PRO A 194 -16.33 0.07 8.22
CA PRO A 194 -15.14 0.21 9.05
C PRO A 194 -14.37 -1.10 9.15
N GLY A 195 -13.07 -1.07 8.88
CA GLY A 195 -12.21 -2.26 8.91
C GLY A 195 -12.36 -3.24 7.72
N GLU A 196 -13.07 -2.87 6.65
CA GLU A 196 -13.20 -3.74 5.47
C GLU A 196 -13.17 -2.96 4.15
N ALA A 197 -12.28 -3.36 3.25
CA ALA A 197 -12.18 -2.82 1.90
C ALA A 197 -12.37 -3.94 0.86
N GLN A 198 -13.09 -3.61 -0.22
CA GLN A 198 -13.31 -4.50 -1.35
C GLN A 198 -12.58 -3.98 -2.57
N PHE A 199 -11.88 -4.88 -3.26
CA PHE A 199 -11.16 -4.60 -4.50
C PHE A 199 -11.81 -5.40 -5.62
N ALA A 200 -12.29 -4.71 -6.65
CA ALA A 200 -12.74 -5.34 -7.89
C ALA A 200 -11.68 -5.10 -8.96
N ILE A 201 -10.98 -6.15 -9.38
CA ILE A 201 -9.82 -6.08 -10.28
C ILE A 201 -10.19 -6.75 -11.61
N ASN A 202 -9.83 -6.13 -12.73
CA ASN A 202 -10.01 -6.68 -14.07
C ASN A 202 -8.72 -6.54 -14.88
N TRP A 203 -8.50 -7.43 -15.85
CA TRP A 203 -7.35 -7.39 -16.73
C TRP A 203 -7.62 -8.00 -18.11
N GLY A 204 -6.87 -7.56 -19.12
CA GLY A 204 -6.81 -8.16 -20.45
C GLY A 204 -5.86 -9.37 -20.47
N ALA A 205 -6.04 -10.25 -21.45
CA ALA A 205 -5.07 -11.30 -21.76
C ALA A 205 -3.96 -10.72 -22.64
N ALA A 206 -2.74 -11.24 -22.51
CA ALA A 206 -1.74 -11.10 -23.56
C ALA A 206 -2.30 -11.70 -24.87
N GLN A 207 -2.17 -10.96 -25.98
CA GLN A 207 -2.47 -11.46 -27.32
C GLN A 207 -1.44 -12.51 -27.74
#